data_AF-A0A1R1YDT1-F1
#
_entry.id   AF-A0A1R1YDT1-F1
#
_cell.length_a   1.000
_cell.length_b   1.000
_cell.length_c   1.000
_cell.angle_alpha   90.00
_cell.angle_beta   90.00
_cell.angle_gamma   90.00
#
_symmetry.space_group_name_H-M   'P 1'
#
loop_
_entity.id
_entity.type
_entity.pdbx_description
1 polymer ?
#
loop_
_entity_poly.entity_id
_entity_poly.type
_entity_poly.pdbx_seq_one_letter_code
_entity_poly.pdbx_strand_id
1 'polypeptide(L)'
;MLELIHRYVETLDKYFGNVCELDLIFNFQKAYFILNELVLCGELCESSKRTILRVVSQQDEIEQQENSERGWGDINLDGVAKSALLSVQEFKQSFTR
;
A
#
# COMPACT_ATOMS: atom_id res chain seq x y z
N MET A 1 22.99 4.88 0.21
CA MET A 1 22.07 4.13 1.10
C MET A 1 21.03 5.03 1.76
N LEU A 2 21.44 6.05 2.53
CA LEU A 2 20.50 6.92 3.26
C LEU A 2 19.49 7.62 2.33
N GLU A 3 19.95 8.12 1.17
CA GLU A 3 19.09 8.75 0.17
C GLU A 3 18.00 7.81 -0.40
N LEU A 4 18.31 6.52 -0.49
CA LEU A 4 17.36 5.49 -0.93
C LEU A 4 16.23 5.31 0.08
N ILE A 5 16.60 5.23 1.36
CA ILE A 5 15.65 5.11 2.47
C ILE A 5 14.75 6.35 2.53
N HIS A 6 15.34 7.55 2.45
CA HIS A 6 14.56 8.79 2.41
C HIS A 6 13.60 8.81 1.22
N ARG A 7 14.06 8.44 0.02
CA ARG A 7 13.21 8.36 -1.16
C ARG A 7 12.05 7.39 -0.99
N TYR A 8 12.31 6.23 -0.39
CA TYR A 8 11.30 5.22 -0.11
C TYR A 8 10.25 5.75 0.86
N VAL A 9 10.66 6.33 1.99
CA VAL A 9 9.74 6.91 2.99
C VAL A 9 8.90 8.05 2.38
N GLU A 10 9.49 8.94 1.57
CA GLU A 10 8.74 9.99 0.88
C GLU A 10 7.72 9.43 -0.13
N THR A 11 7.99 8.27 -0.72
CA THR A 11 7.08 7.63 -1.68
C THR A 11 5.93 6.97 -0.94
N LEU A 12 6.21 6.30 0.19
CA LEU A 12 5.20 5.75 1.09
C LEU A 12 4.28 6.84 1.64
N ASP A 13 4.85 7.96 2.09
CA ASP A 13 4.08 9.09 2.63
C ASP A 13 3.09 9.66 1.60
N LYS A 14 3.51 9.77 0.34
CA LYS A 14 2.64 10.20 -0.77
C LYS A 14 1.58 9.17 -1.13
N TYR A 15 1.90 7.89 -1.04
CA TYR A 15 0.97 6.82 -1.36
C TYR A 15 -0.13 6.69 -0.30
N PHE A 16 0.24 6.66 0.99
CA PHE A 16 -0.71 6.47 2.10
C PHE A 16 -1.38 7.77 2.57
N GLY A 17 -0.84 8.94 2.21
CA GLY A 17 -1.37 10.24 2.61
C GLY A 17 -1.23 10.49 4.11
N ASN A 18 0.00 10.79 4.54
CA ASN A 18 0.48 10.75 5.93
C ASN A 18 0.63 9.31 6.43
N VAL A 19 1.75 8.70 6.05
CA VAL A 19 2.06 7.32 6.43
C VAL A 19 2.32 7.22 7.94
N CYS A 20 1.77 6.20 8.58
CA CYS A 20 2.17 5.80 9.93
C CYS A 20 2.59 4.33 9.96
N GLU A 21 3.16 3.90 11.09
CA GLU A 21 3.61 2.53 11.32
C GLU A 21 2.48 1.49 11.16
N LEU A 22 1.25 1.85 11.52
CA LEU A 22 0.10 0.96 11.36
C LEU A 22 -0.20 0.71 9.88
N ASP A 23 -0.02 1.70 9.01
CA ASP A 23 -0.21 1.51 7.56
C ASP A 23 0.76 0.46 7.01
N LEU A 24 2.01 0.49 7.49
CA LEU A 24 3.03 -0.49 7.11
C LEU A 24 2.74 -1.87 7.67
N ILE A 25 2.20 -1.97 8.90
CA ILE A 25 1.83 -3.25 9.52
C ILE A 25 0.64 -3.89 8.78
N PHE A 26 -0.40 -3.11 8.49
CA PHE A 26 -1.63 -3.62 7.87
C PHE A 26 -1.52 -3.78 6.35
N ASN A 27 -0.70 -2.96 5.67
CA ASN A 27 -0.53 -2.97 4.22
C ASN A 27 0.91 -3.28 3.79
N PHE A 28 1.58 -4.20 4.49
CA PHE A 28 2.98 -4.54 4.22
C PHE A 28 3.21 -4.98 2.77
N GLN A 29 2.25 -5.67 2.14
CA GLN A 29 2.33 -6.09 0.75
C GLN A 29 2.46 -4.89 -0.21
N LYS A 30 1.65 -3.84 0.00
CA LYS A 30 1.72 -2.60 -0.80
C LYS A 30 3.06 -1.89 -0.61
N ALA A 31 3.56 -1.85 0.61
CA ALA A 31 4.89 -1.29 0.90
C ALA A 31 6.00 -2.06 0.16
N TYR A 32 5.93 -3.40 0.12
CA TYR A 32 6.86 -4.23 -0.65
C TYR A 32 6.78 -3.98 -2.16
N PHE A 33 5.58 -3.80 -2.73
CA PHE A 33 5.44 -3.47 -4.14
C PHE A 33 6.08 -2.12 -4.47
N ILE A 34 5.85 -1.09 -3.65
CA ILE A 34 6.52 0.21 -3.81
C ILE A 34 8.05 0.06 -3.73
N LEU A 35 8.54 -0.77 -2.81
CA LEU A 35 9.97 -1.02 -2.66
C LEU A 35 10.57 -1.71 -3.90
N ASN A 36 9.86 -2.68 -4.48
CA ASN A 36 10.31 -3.42 -5.66
C ASN A 36 10.38 -2.53 -6.92
N GLU A 37 9.46 -1.57 -7.06
CA GLU A 37 9.54 -0.59 -8.15
C GLU A 37 10.75 0.35 -7.97
N LEU A 38 11.08 0.67 -6.72
CA LEU A 38 12.19 1.57 -6.39
C LEU A 38 13.56 0.89 -6.49
N VAL A 39 13.68 -0.35 -6.04
CA VAL A 39 14.95 -1.10 -5.93
C VAL A 39 14.80 -2.49 -6.55
N LEU A 40 15.76 -2.87 -7.38
CA LEU A 40 15.86 -4.24 -7.87
C LEU A 40 17.31 -4.72 -7.72
N CYS A 41 17.49 -5.95 -7.20
CA CYS A 41 18.81 -6.54 -6.98
C CYS A 41 19.78 -5.66 -6.15
N GLY A 42 19.26 -4.80 -5.28
CA GLY A 42 20.05 -3.89 -4.45
C GLY A 42 20.45 -2.57 -5.13
N GLU A 43 20.06 -2.37 -6.39
CA GLU A 43 20.32 -1.16 -7.17
C GLU A 43 19.03 -0.35 -7.37
N LEU A 44 19.17 0.97 -7.53
CA LEU A 44 18.04 1.85 -7.83
C LEU A 44 17.50 1.53 -9.23
N CYS A 45 16.23 1.12 -9.31
CA CYS A 45 15.57 0.79 -10.58
C CYS A 45 14.85 2.03 -11.13
N GLU A 46 13.80 2.47 -10.45
CA GLU A 46 13.03 3.66 -10.82
C GLU A 46 13.32 4.81 -9.85
N SER A 47 13.64 5.97 -10.42
CA SER A 47 13.97 7.18 -9.64
C SER A 47 12.76 8.12 -9.55
N SER A 48 11.82 8.04 -10.49
CA SER A 48 10.64 8.90 -10.54
C SER A 48 9.55 8.43 -9.58
N LYS A 49 9.35 9.16 -8.48
CA LYS A 49 8.23 8.93 -7.55
C LYS A 49 6.87 8.92 -8.25
N ARG A 50 6.70 9.74 -9.29
CA ARG A 50 5.44 9.80 -10.07
C ARG A 50 5.22 8.53 -10.87
N THR A 51 6.29 7.95 -11.42
CA THR A 51 6.21 6.69 -12.18
C THR A 51 5.86 5.54 -11.24
N ILE A 52 6.57 5.43 -10.11
CA ILE A 52 6.32 4.40 -9.09
C ILE A 52 4.85 4.44 -8.64
N LEU A 53 4.35 5.61 -8.22
CA LEU A 53 2.96 5.75 -7.76
C LEU A 53 1.95 5.36 -8.85
N ARG A 54 2.21 5.72 -10.12
CA ARG A 54 1.32 5.37 -11.24
C ARG A 54 1.28 3.86 -11.51
N VAL A 55 2.41 3.15 -11.37
CA VAL A 55 2.48 1.70 -11.57
C VAL A 55 1.75 0.98 -10.43
N VAL A 56 1.99 1.42 -9.20
CA VAL A 56 1.33 0.85 -8.01
C VAL A 56 -0.19 1.05 -8.07
N SER A 57 -0.67 2.24 -8.45
CA SER A 57 -2.12 2.48 -8.61
C SER A 57 -2.75 1.60 -9.69
N GLN A 58 -2.06 1.35 -10.81
CA GLN A 58 -2.55 0.40 -11.81
C GLN A 58 -2.61 -1.04 -11.27
N GLN A 59 -1.63 -1.46 -10.47
CA GLN A 59 -1.67 -2.77 -9.81
C GLN A 59 -2.85 -2.86 -8.83
N ASP A 60 -3.14 -1.79 -8.08
CA ASP A 60 -4.29 -1.75 -7.19
C ASP A 60 -5.62 -1.91 -7.93
N GLU A 61 -5.77 -1.24 -9.09
CA GLU A 61 -6.95 -1.36 -9.96
C GLU A 61 -7.14 -2.79 -10.48
N ILE A 62 -6.05 -3.42 -10.94
CA ILE A 62 -6.07 -4.81 -11.42
C ILE A 62 -6.43 -5.77 -10.29
N GLU A 63 -5.83 -5.61 -9.10
CA GLU A 63 -6.13 -6.47 -7.96
C GLU A 63 -7.60 -6.34 -7.51
N GLN A 64 -8.15 -5.12 -7.52
CA GLN A 64 -9.57 -4.89 -7.24
C GLN A 64 -10.48 -5.53 -8.28
N GLN A 65 -10.11 -5.45 -9.55
CA GLN A 65 -10.84 -6.10 -10.64
C GLN A 65 -10.79 -7.63 -10.49
N GLU A 66 -9.61 -8.21 -10.27
CA GLU A 66 -9.46 -9.65 -10.03
C GLU A 66 -10.25 -10.12 -8.81
N ASN A 67 -10.23 -9.36 -7.71
CA ASN A 67 -10.99 -9.70 -6.51
C ASN A 67 -12.51 -9.62 -6.76
N SER A 68 -12.95 -8.75 -7.65
CA SER A 68 -14.36 -8.64 -8.06
C SER A 68 -14.79 -9.78 -9.00
N GLU A 69 -13.87 -10.26 -9.86
CA GLU A 69 -14.11 -11.36 -10.81
C GLU A 69 -14.00 -12.75 -10.15
N ARG A 70 -13.19 -12.87 -9.09
CA ARG A 70 -13.13 -14.04 -8.21
C ARG A 70 -14.38 -14.08 -7.32
N GLY A 71 -15.53 -14.40 -7.90
CA GLY A 71 -16.80 -14.51 -7.19
C GLY A 71 -16.73 -15.46 -5.98
N TRP A 72 -16.52 -14.90 -4.78
CA TRP A 72 -16.79 -15.51 -3.48
C TRP A 72 -18.20 -15.12 -2.99
N GLY A 73 -19.19 -15.21 -3.89
CA GLY A 73 -20.56 -14.70 -3.67
C GLY A 73 -21.36 -15.32 -2.51
N ASP A 74 -20.80 -16.23 -1.71
CA ASP A 74 -21.52 -16.93 -0.64
C ASP A 74 -20.83 -16.93 0.75
N ILE A 75 -19.62 -16.37 0.91
CA ILE A 75 -19.00 -16.27 2.24
C ILE A 75 -18.80 -14.80 2.57
N ASN A 76 -19.35 -14.36 3.70
CA ASN A 76 -19.33 -13.00 4.26
C ASN A 76 -17.91 -12.48 4.63
N LEU A 77 -16.86 -12.93 3.93
CA LEU A 77 -15.47 -12.56 4.16
C LEU A 77 -15.19 -11.12 3.71
N ASP A 78 -15.81 -10.65 2.61
CA ASP A 78 -15.69 -9.25 2.18
C ASP A 78 -16.25 -8.26 3.22
N GLY A 79 -17.34 -8.66 3.91
CA GLY A 79 -17.92 -7.89 5.01
C GLY A 79 -17.02 -7.85 6.24
N VAL A 80 -16.41 -8.98 6.61
CA VAL A 80 -15.46 -9.08 7.72
C VAL A 80 -14.19 -8.26 7.44
N ALA A 81 -13.63 -8.36 6.23
CA ALA A 81 -12.45 -7.61 5.82
C ALA A 81 -12.72 -6.10 5.80
N LYS A 82 -13.85 -5.64 5.24
CA LYS A 82 -14.25 -4.22 5.28
C LYS A 82 -14.47 -3.73 6.71
N SER A 83 -15.10 -4.52 7.56
CA SER A 83 -15.30 -4.17 8.98
C SER A 83 -13.97 -4.05 9.74
N ALA A 84 -13.03 -4.97 9.49
CA ALA A 84 -11.68 -4.91 10.05
C ALA A 84 -10.91 -3.67 9.56
N LEU A 85 -10.97 -3.35 8.26
CA LEU A 85 -10.34 -2.15 7.70
C LEU A 85 -10.93 -0.86 8.27
N LEU A 86 -12.27 -0.79 8.42
CA LEU A 86 -12.95 0.35 9.03
C LEU A 86 -12.51 0.52 10.50
N SER A 87 -12.44 -0.59 11.25
CA SER A 87 -11.97 -0.60 12.63
C SER A 87 -10.50 -0.13 12.74
N VAL A 88 -9.65 -0.52 11.78
CA VAL A 88 -8.26 -0.04 11.70
C VAL A 88 -8.19 1.44 11.37
N GLN A 89 -9.04 1.96 10.47
CA GLN A 89 -9.11 3.39 10.16
C GLN A 89 -9.58 4.22 11.36
N GLU A 90 -10.62 3.77 12.07
CA GLU A 90 -11.09 4.42 13.30
C GLU A 90 -10.01 4.37 14.39
N PHE A 91 -9.32 3.24 14.53
CA PHE A 91 -8.19 3.09 15.44
C PHE A 91 -7.05 4.05 15.08
N LYS A 92 -6.70 4.18 13.79
CA LYS A 92 -5.70 5.14 13.31
C LYS A 92 -6.07 6.60 13.66
N GLN A 93 -7.35 6.97 13.57
CA GLN A 93 -7.83 8.29 13.98
C GLN A 93 -7.65 8.55 15.49
N SER A 94 -7.72 7.51 16.32
CA SER A 94 -7.50 7.62 17.77
C SER A 94 -6.04 7.92 18.14
N PHE A 95 -5.07 7.53 17.31
CA PHE A 95 -3.64 7.78 17.54
C PHE A 95 -3.13 9.08 16.90
N THR A 96 -3.95 9.71 16.03
CA THR A 96 -3.58 10.97 15.35
C THR A 96 -4.03 12.22 16.15
N ARG A 97 -4.33 12.06 17.46
CA ARG A 97 -4.68 13.15 18.39
C ARG A 97 -3.51 13.53 19.28
#